data_AF-A0A2S3U460-F1
#
_entry.id   AF-A0A2S3U460-F1
#
_cell.length_a   1.000
_cell.length_b   1.000
_cell.length_c   1.000
_cell.angle_alpha   90.00
_cell.angle_beta   90.00
_cell.angle_gamma   90.00
#
_symmetry.space_group_name_H-M   'P 1'
#
loop_
_entity.id
_entity.type
_entity.pdbx_description
1 polymer ?
#
loop_
_entity_poly.entity_id
_entity_poly.type
_entity_poly.pdbx_seq_one_letter_code
_entity_poly.pdbx_strand_id
1 'polypeptide(L)'
;MMEEFGSTSNYLLSWEELPAVPVYMEQLLQLVNETIQPLGLPAVTKTMINSYVKQHFFSRPVGHRYTRNQIVAVLVVSILKTDFSLPVISKAILQIRDSRQIEPRYQQFRQAFESTLAGQPVVLSTVDPLARAIQLAAQTVAAHLLTIRALNELVD
;
A
#
# COMPACT_ATOMS: atom_id res chain seq x y z
N MET A 1 -38.52 -1.90 2.16
CA MET A 1 -37.89 -1.76 3.49
C MET A 1 -36.40 -1.66 3.22
N MET A 2 -35.85 -0.46 3.35
CA MET A 2 -34.46 -0.14 3.06
C MET A 2 -33.58 -0.64 4.20
N GLU A 3 -32.58 -1.46 3.90
CA GLU A 3 -31.38 -1.58 4.74
C GLU A 3 -30.24 -0.87 4.01
N GLU A 4 -29.87 0.31 4.53
CA GLU A 4 -28.68 1.04 4.13
C GLU A 4 -27.44 0.30 4.65
N PHE A 5 -26.77 -0.46 3.77
CA PHE A 5 -25.39 -0.87 4.02
C PHE A 5 -24.48 0.28 3.59
N GLY A 6 -23.89 0.97 4.56
CA GLY A 6 -22.80 1.90 4.33
C GLY A 6 -21.71 1.24 3.49
N SER A 7 -21.51 1.75 2.29
CA SER A 7 -20.54 1.28 1.31
C SER A 7 -19.11 1.63 1.75
N THR A 8 -18.51 0.86 2.67
CA THR A 8 -17.06 0.88 2.91
C THR A 8 -16.42 -0.32 2.24
N SER A 9 -16.13 -0.20 0.95
CA SER A 9 -15.19 -1.08 0.27
C SER A 9 -13.78 -0.82 0.86
N ASN A 10 -13.40 -1.54 1.91
CA ASN A 10 -12.02 -1.51 2.42
C ASN A 10 -11.15 -2.31 1.45
N TYR A 11 -10.41 -1.60 0.60
CA TYR A 11 -9.54 -2.21 -0.40
C TYR A 11 -8.22 -2.71 0.19
N LEU A 12 -7.74 -2.09 1.27
CA LEU A 12 -6.50 -2.46 1.96
C LEU A 12 -6.79 -2.87 3.40
N LEU A 13 -5.99 -3.80 3.92
CA LEU A 13 -6.08 -4.24 5.31
C LEU A 13 -5.79 -3.10 6.27
N SER A 14 -6.56 -2.99 7.36
CA SER A 14 -6.19 -2.16 8.51
C SER A 14 -4.95 -2.68 9.22
N TRP A 15 -4.34 -1.84 10.06
CA TRP A 15 -3.14 -2.25 10.80
C TRP A 15 -3.41 -3.42 11.75
N GLU A 16 -4.61 -3.45 12.31
CA GLU A 16 -5.10 -4.44 13.27
C GLU A 16 -5.35 -5.80 12.59
N GLU A 17 -5.79 -5.78 11.33
CA GLU A 17 -6.01 -6.99 10.51
C GLU A 17 -4.69 -7.64 10.06
N LEU A 18 -3.58 -6.90 10.06
CA LEU A 18 -2.28 -7.47 9.72
C LEU A 18 -1.79 -8.43 10.82
N PRO A 19 -1.11 -9.54 10.46
CA PRO A 19 -0.57 -10.49 11.43
C PRO A 19 0.26 -9.80 12.52
N ALA A 20 -0.08 -10.07 13.79
CA ALA A 20 0.68 -9.58 14.94
C ALA A 20 2.01 -10.34 15.12
N VAL A 21 2.03 -11.62 14.72
CA VAL A 21 3.23 -12.47 14.76
C VAL A 21 3.97 -12.43 13.42
N PRO A 22 5.33 -12.52 13.42
CA PRO A 22 6.09 -12.58 12.17
C PRO A 22 5.74 -13.81 11.32
N VAL A 23 5.56 -13.59 10.02
CA VAL A 23 5.10 -14.60 9.04
C VAL A 23 6.22 -15.06 8.11
N TYR A 24 6.08 -16.24 7.51
CA TYR A 24 7.03 -16.73 6.50
C TYR A 24 6.81 -16.07 5.13
N MET A 25 7.79 -16.21 4.23
CA MET A 25 7.73 -15.66 2.86
C MET A 25 6.43 -15.99 2.12
N GLU A 26 6.01 -17.25 2.13
CA GLU A 26 4.79 -17.68 1.41
C GLU A 26 3.53 -17.00 1.96
N GLN A 27 3.44 -16.85 3.29
CA GLN A 27 2.33 -16.15 3.95
C GLN A 27 2.34 -14.66 3.65
N LEU A 28 3.52 -14.02 3.61
CA LEU A 28 3.69 -12.63 3.18
C LEU A 28 3.22 -12.46 1.74
N LEU A 29 3.67 -13.31 0.82
CA LEU A 29 3.31 -13.25 -0.60
C LEU A 29 1.82 -13.47 -0.79
N GLN A 30 1.25 -14.47 -0.12
CA GLN A 30 -0.19 -14.74 -0.15
C GLN A 30 -0.98 -13.50 0.27
N LEU A 31 -0.71 -12.98 1.47
CA LEU A 31 -1.42 -11.82 2.03
C LEU A 31 -1.34 -10.60 1.11
N VAL A 32 -0.14 -10.26 0.63
CA VAL A 32 0.04 -9.10 -0.25
C VAL A 32 -0.66 -9.31 -1.59
N ASN A 33 -0.53 -10.49 -2.19
CA ASN A 33 -1.13 -10.77 -3.50
C ASN A 33 -2.66 -10.82 -3.45
N GLU A 34 -3.24 -11.41 -2.40
CA GLU A 34 -4.69 -11.38 -2.16
C GLU A 34 -5.20 -9.94 -1.99
N THR A 35 -4.40 -9.06 -1.35
CA THR A 35 -4.77 -7.65 -1.18
C THR A 35 -4.72 -6.86 -2.49
N ILE A 36 -3.70 -7.07 -3.33
CA ILE A 36 -3.50 -6.25 -4.55
C ILE A 36 -4.19 -6.82 -5.80
N GLN A 37 -4.60 -8.10 -5.80
CA GLN A 37 -5.25 -8.72 -6.95
C GLN A 37 -6.58 -8.03 -7.34
N PRO A 38 -7.48 -7.65 -6.40
CA PRO A 38 -8.70 -6.92 -6.73
C PRO A 38 -8.45 -5.52 -7.32
N LEU A 39 -7.23 -5.00 -7.15
CA LEU A 39 -6.78 -3.73 -7.73
C LEU A 39 -6.26 -3.89 -9.16
N GLY A 40 -6.20 -5.12 -9.70
CA GLY A 40 -5.65 -5.41 -11.03
C GLY A 40 -4.13 -5.30 -11.10
N LEU A 41 -3.43 -5.31 -9.96
CA LEU A 41 -1.98 -5.20 -9.90
C LEU A 41 -1.28 -6.55 -10.11
N PRO A 42 -0.09 -6.56 -10.73
CA PRO A 42 0.66 -7.81 -10.95
C PRO A 42 1.17 -8.39 -9.63
N ALA A 43 1.09 -9.71 -9.53
CA ALA A 43 1.53 -10.46 -8.36
C ALA A 43 3.00 -10.16 -7.99
N VAL A 44 3.23 -9.99 -6.69
CA VAL A 44 4.55 -9.87 -6.10
C VAL A 44 5.19 -11.25 -6.04
N THR A 45 6.48 -11.32 -6.40
CA THR A 45 7.25 -12.56 -6.38
C THR A 45 8.33 -12.53 -5.30
N LYS A 46 8.80 -13.71 -4.90
CA LYS A 46 9.94 -13.88 -3.98
C LYS A 46 11.19 -13.08 -4.43
N THR A 47 11.45 -13.03 -5.73
CA THR A 47 12.57 -12.26 -6.31
C THR A 47 12.41 -10.77 -6.05
N MET A 48 11.19 -10.23 -6.16
CA MET A 48 10.90 -8.83 -5.85
C MET A 48 11.13 -8.53 -4.37
N ILE A 49 10.65 -9.39 -3.46
CA ILE A 49 10.90 -9.24 -2.02
C ILE A 49 12.39 -9.20 -1.73
N ASN A 50 13.16 -10.12 -2.32
CA ASN A 50 14.61 -10.15 -2.16
C ASN A 50 15.28 -8.88 -2.72
N SER A 51 14.77 -8.33 -3.82
CA SER A 51 15.24 -7.06 -4.39
C SER A 51 14.98 -5.90 -3.42
N TYR A 52 13.80 -5.83 -2.81
CA TYR A 52 13.45 -4.79 -1.85
C TYR A 52 14.30 -4.85 -0.57
N VAL A 53 14.61 -6.06 -0.08
CA VAL A 53 15.54 -6.26 1.05
C VAL A 53 16.94 -5.77 0.70
N LYS A 54 17.44 -6.09 -0.50
CA LYS A 54 18.77 -5.65 -0.98
C LYS A 54 18.85 -4.13 -1.15
N GLN A 55 17.75 -3.50 -1.54
CA GLN A 55 17.63 -2.04 -1.69
C GLN A 55 17.29 -1.32 -0.37
N HIS A 56 17.27 -2.04 0.76
CA HIS A 56 17.05 -1.51 2.10
C HIS A 56 15.70 -0.82 2.35
N PHE A 57 14.67 -1.14 1.55
CA PHE A 57 13.32 -0.60 1.76
C PHE A 57 12.75 -1.02 3.10
N PHE A 58 13.15 -2.20 3.57
CA PHE A 58 12.89 -2.68 4.91
C PHE A 58 14.08 -3.50 5.42
N SER A 59 14.12 -3.70 6.73
CA SER A 59 15.15 -4.49 7.39
C SER A 59 15.15 -5.93 6.86
N ARG A 60 16.29 -6.62 6.97
CA ARG A 60 16.36 -8.04 6.62
C ARG A 60 15.39 -8.83 7.53
N PRO A 61 14.70 -9.86 7.01
CA PRO A 61 13.89 -10.73 7.84
C PRO A 61 14.75 -11.41 8.92
N VAL A 62 14.20 -11.58 10.12
CA VAL A 62 14.86 -12.28 11.22
C VAL A 62 14.36 -13.73 11.21
N GLY A 63 15.28 -14.70 11.14
CA GLY A 63 14.91 -16.12 11.09
C GLY A 63 13.98 -16.48 9.93
N HIS A 64 14.14 -15.83 8.76
CA HIS A 64 13.27 -15.96 7.58
C HIS A 64 11.81 -15.56 7.79
N ARG A 65 11.53 -14.77 8.83
CA ARG A 65 10.20 -14.24 9.12
C ARG A 65 10.12 -12.73 8.91
N TYR A 66 8.93 -12.30 8.51
CA TYR A 66 8.58 -10.94 8.14
C TYR A 66 7.59 -10.39 9.16
N THR A 67 7.95 -9.25 9.74
CA THR A 67 7.13 -8.49 10.68
C THR A 67 6.01 -7.73 9.97
N ARG A 68 5.01 -7.30 10.73
CA ARG A 68 3.95 -6.40 10.27
C ARG A 68 4.48 -5.18 9.49
N ASN A 69 5.56 -4.56 9.98
CA ASN A 69 6.20 -3.43 9.33
C ASN A 69 6.71 -3.78 7.92
N GLN A 70 7.27 -4.98 7.75
CA GLN A 70 7.77 -5.44 6.45
C GLN A 70 6.62 -5.79 5.50
N ILE A 71 5.51 -6.34 6.02
CA ILE A 71 4.28 -6.56 5.23
C ILE A 71 3.78 -5.25 4.64
N VAL A 72 3.62 -4.21 5.48
CA VAL A 72 3.19 -2.88 5.03
C VAL A 72 4.14 -2.29 4.00
N ALA A 73 5.45 -2.38 4.22
CA ALA A 73 6.42 -1.86 3.27
C ALA A 73 6.30 -2.56 1.91
N VAL A 74 6.17 -3.89 1.88
CA VAL A 74 5.98 -4.64 0.63
C VAL A 74 4.68 -4.26 -0.06
N LEU A 75 3.58 -4.16 0.69
CA LEU A 75 2.26 -3.78 0.14
C LEU A 75 2.32 -2.39 -0.51
N VAL A 76 2.79 -1.38 0.24
CA VAL A 76 2.86 0.01 -0.24
C VAL A 76 3.82 0.15 -1.43
N VAL A 77 5.00 -0.48 -1.41
CA VAL A 77 5.92 -0.48 -2.57
C VAL A 77 5.25 -1.11 -3.79
N SER A 78 4.49 -2.19 -3.59
CA SER A 78 3.84 -2.91 -4.70
C SER A 78 2.73 -2.11 -5.35
N ILE A 79 2.09 -1.21 -4.61
CA ILE A 79 1.10 -0.26 -5.13
C ILE A 79 1.82 0.92 -5.81
N LEU A 80 2.77 1.55 -5.13
CA LEU A 80 3.45 2.76 -5.62
C LEU A 80 4.30 2.53 -6.88
N LYS A 81 4.87 1.33 -7.06
CA LYS A 81 5.73 1.02 -8.22
C LYS A 81 5.02 1.13 -9.57
N THR A 82 3.69 1.24 -9.58
CA THR A 82 2.87 1.45 -10.79
C THR A 82 3.17 2.81 -11.42
N ASP A 83 3.42 3.83 -10.60
CA ASP A 83 3.60 5.22 -11.04
C ASP A 83 4.97 5.81 -10.69
N PHE A 84 5.61 5.26 -9.66
CA PHE A 84 6.84 5.81 -9.11
C PHE A 84 8.00 4.83 -9.22
N SER A 85 9.17 5.36 -9.55
CA SER A 85 10.39 4.56 -9.61
C SER A 85 10.83 4.11 -8.20
N LEU A 86 11.48 2.95 -8.14
CA LEU A 86 12.01 2.39 -6.90
C LEU A 86 12.90 3.37 -6.10
N PRO A 87 13.80 4.17 -6.71
CA PRO A 87 14.58 5.18 -5.99
C PRO A 87 13.73 6.27 -5.32
N VAL A 88 12.66 6.73 -5.97
CA VAL A 88 11.74 7.75 -5.41
C VAL A 88 11.01 7.17 -4.20
N ILE A 89 10.48 5.96 -4.33
CA ILE A 89 9.79 5.24 -3.26
C ILE A 89 10.72 5.02 -2.07
N SER A 90 11.96 4.58 -2.32
CA SER A 90 12.97 4.31 -1.29
C SER A 90 13.18 5.49 -0.35
N LYS A 91 13.34 6.70 -0.93
CA LYS A 91 13.61 7.91 -0.15
C LYS A 91 12.50 8.20 0.87
N ALA A 92 11.24 8.05 0.48
CA ALA A 92 10.10 8.28 1.37
C ALA A 92 9.99 7.18 2.45
N ILE A 93 10.16 5.91 2.06
CA ILE A 93 10.06 4.78 2.99
C ILE A 93 11.15 4.83 4.06
N LEU A 94 12.39 5.17 3.68
CA LEU A 94 13.50 5.29 4.63
C LEU A 94 13.21 6.36 5.70
N GLN A 95 12.68 7.52 5.30
CA GLN A 95 12.29 8.58 6.24
C GLN A 95 11.18 8.14 7.21
N ILE A 96 10.16 7.42 6.71
CA ILE A 96 9.06 6.90 7.54
C ILE A 96 9.60 5.85 8.54
N ARG A 97 10.46 4.95 8.08
CA ARG A 97 11.05 3.91 8.92
C ARG A 97 11.88 4.51 10.05
N ASP A 98 12.74 5.47 9.74
CA ASP A 98 13.68 6.04 10.72
C ASP A 98 12.95 6.89 11.77
N SER A 99 11.79 7.46 11.44
CA SER A 99 10.90 8.14 12.40
C SER A 99 10.06 7.20 13.29
N ARG A 100 10.09 5.88 13.03
CA ARG A 100 9.27 4.85 13.72
C ARG A 100 7.75 5.08 13.63
N GLN A 101 7.29 5.79 12.61
CA GLN A 101 5.87 6.15 12.43
C GLN A 101 5.17 5.27 11.36
N ILE A 102 5.56 4.01 11.20
CA ILE A 102 5.06 3.17 10.08
C ILE A 102 3.53 3.03 10.10
N GLU A 103 2.95 2.73 11.26
CA GLU A 103 1.50 2.57 11.44
C GLU A 103 0.69 3.82 11.07
N PRO A 104 0.90 5.00 11.69
CA PRO A 104 0.11 6.19 11.34
C PRO A 104 0.34 6.64 9.89
N ARG A 105 1.55 6.44 9.34
CA ARG A 105 1.85 6.77 7.93
C ARG A 105 1.16 5.82 6.97
N TYR A 106 1.05 4.54 7.33
CA TYR A 106 0.26 3.57 6.59
C TYR A 106 -1.22 3.91 6.62
N GLN A 107 -1.76 4.28 7.77
CA GLN A 107 -3.15 4.69 7.91
C GLN A 107 -3.46 5.92 7.05
N GLN A 108 -2.58 6.92 7.02
CA GLN A 108 -2.68 8.08 6.12
C GLN A 108 -2.70 7.67 4.64
N PHE A 109 -1.81 6.76 4.23
CA PHE A 109 -1.77 6.23 2.88
C PHE A 109 -3.07 5.52 2.53
N ARG A 110 -3.49 4.57 3.37
CA ARG A 110 -4.70 3.76 3.18
C ARG A 110 -5.94 4.63 3.08
N GLN A 111 -6.13 5.57 3.99
CA GLN A 111 -7.28 6.47 3.97
C GLN A 111 -7.32 7.28 2.68
N ALA A 112 -6.21 7.89 2.26
CA ALA A 112 -6.17 8.65 1.02
C ALA A 112 -6.43 7.77 -0.22
N PHE A 113 -5.86 6.57 -0.24
CA PHE A 113 -6.04 5.61 -1.34
C PHE A 113 -7.49 5.14 -1.46
N GLU A 114 -8.10 4.67 -0.37
CA GLU A 114 -9.47 4.17 -0.33
C GLU A 114 -10.50 5.28 -0.58
N SER A 115 -10.31 6.48 0.01
CA SER A 115 -11.16 7.64 -0.30
C SER A 115 -11.15 7.97 -1.79
N THR A 116 -9.98 7.93 -2.43
CA THR A 116 -9.87 8.21 -3.87
C THR A 116 -10.58 7.14 -4.70
N LEU A 117 -10.41 5.85 -4.37
CA LEU A 117 -11.12 4.76 -5.03
C LEU A 117 -12.65 4.85 -4.87
N ALA A 118 -13.11 5.37 -3.73
CA ALA A 118 -14.53 5.60 -3.44
C ALA A 118 -15.08 6.93 -3.98
N GLY A 119 -14.29 7.69 -4.76
CA GLY A 119 -14.69 9.00 -5.27
C GLY A 119 -14.89 10.08 -4.20
N GLN A 120 -14.35 9.86 -3.00
CA GLN A 120 -14.45 10.78 -1.87
C GLN A 120 -13.28 11.76 -1.86
N PRO A 121 -13.50 13.03 -1.45
CA PRO A 121 -12.43 14.02 -1.38
C PRO A 121 -11.40 13.65 -0.30
N VAL A 122 -10.12 13.82 -0.61
CA VAL A 122 -9.01 13.67 0.34
C VAL A 122 -8.57 15.04 0.83
N VAL A 123 -8.67 15.28 2.14
CA VAL A 123 -8.16 16.51 2.75
C VAL A 123 -6.66 16.41 2.94
N LEU A 124 -5.91 17.19 2.15
CA LEU A 124 -4.46 17.23 2.22
C LEU A 124 -3.96 17.92 3.50
N SER A 125 -2.96 17.31 4.13
CA SER A 125 -2.26 17.93 5.25
C SER A 125 -1.55 19.21 4.80
N THR A 126 -1.75 20.29 5.55
CA THR A 126 -1.08 21.58 5.33
C THR A 126 0.10 21.79 6.28
N VAL A 127 0.16 21.03 7.37
CA VAL A 127 1.14 21.17 8.46
C VAL A 127 2.25 20.12 8.43
N ASP A 128 2.01 18.98 7.79
CA ASP A 128 2.97 17.88 7.67
C ASP A 128 3.25 17.59 6.19
N PRO A 129 4.40 18.06 5.65
CA PRO A 129 4.79 17.84 4.26
C PRO A 129 4.92 16.36 3.88
N LEU A 130 5.33 15.50 4.80
CA LEU A 130 5.46 14.06 4.55
C LEU A 130 4.07 13.41 4.46
N ALA A 131 3.16 13.75 5.37
CA ALA A 131 1.76 13.31 5.28
C ALA A 131 1.14 13.75 3.95
N ARG A 132 1.36 15.01 3.56
CA ARG A 132 0.88 15.54 2.28
C ARG A 132 1.44 14.74 1.09
N ALA A 133 2.73 14.42 1.09
CA ALA A 133 3.34 13.62 0.04
C ALA A 133 2.76 12.21 -0.04
N ILE A 134 2.52 11.57 1.11
CA ILE A 134 1.87 10.25 1.20
C ILE A 134 0.45 10.30 0.61
N GLN A 135 -0.34 11.30 0.99
CA GLN A 135 -1.71 11.46 0.50
C GLN A 135 -1.77 11.73 -1.01
N LEU A 136 -0.83 12.52 -1.54
CA LEU A 136 -0.73 12.77 -2.97
C LEU A 136 -0.34 11.51 -3.74
N ALA A 137 0.67 10.78 -3.27
CA ALA A 137 1.11 9.54 -3.92
C ALA A 137 -0.01 8.48 -3.93
N ALA A 138 -0.75 8.35 -2.82
CA ALA A 138 -1.91 7.47 -2.73
C ALA A 138 -3.01 7.84 -3.74
N GLN A 139 -3.35 9.14 -3.83
CA GLN A 139 -4.33 9.65 -4.79
C GLN A 139 -3.89 9.40 -6.24
N THR A 140 -2.62 9.66 -6.57
CA THR A 140 -2.09 9.44 -7.91
C THR A 140 -2.29 8.01 -8.38
N VAL A 141 -1.87 7.03 -7.57
CA VAL A 141 -1.98 5.62 -7.96
C VAL A 141 -3.43 5.17 -8.00
N ALA A 142 -4.26 5.57 -7.02
CA ALA A 142 -5.68 5.23 -7.01
C ALA A 142 -6.41 5.78 -8.25
N ALA A 143 -6.17 7.04 -8.61
CA ALA A 143 -6.75 7.66 -9.80
C ALA A 143 -6.28 7.00 -11.09
N HIS A 144 -5.01 6.62 -11.18
CA HIS A 144 -4.49 5.84 -12.30
C HIS A 144 -5.21 4.49 -12.42
N LEU A 145 -5.37 3.74 -11.32
CA LEU A 145 -6.08 2.46 -11.35
C LEU A 145 -7.55 2.60 -11.76
N LEU A 146 -8.25 3.64 -11.28
CA LEU A 146 -9.61 3.96 -11.74
C LEU A 146 -9.65 4.27 -13.23
N THR A 147 -8.65 5.01 -13.73
CA THR A 147 -8.54 5.33 -15.15
C THR A 147 -8.38 4.07 -16.00
N ILE A 148 -7.47 3.17 -15.61
CA ILE A 148 -7.27 1.89 -16.30
C ILE A 148 -8.55 1.05 -16.29
N ARG A 149 -9.25 0.95 -15.15
CA ARG A 149 -10.53 0.24 -15.07
C ARG A 149 -11.56 0.83 -16.02
N ALA A 150 -11.77 2.15 -15.97
CA ALA A 150 -12.72 2.83 -16.84
C ALA A 150 -12.38 2.66 -18.32
N LEU A 151 -11.09 2.68 -18.69
CA LEU A 151 -10.66 2.45 -20.08
C LEU A 151 -10.93 1.02 -20.54
N ASN A 152 -10.74 0.02 -19.68
CA ASN A 152 -11.03 -1.38 -20.02
C ASN A 152 -12.54 -1.61 -20.26
N GLU A 153 -13.40 -0.95 -19.48
CA GLU A 153 -14.86 -0.99 -19.66
C GLU A 153 -15.35 -0.38 -20.98
N LEU A 154 -14.54 0.44 -21.66
CA LEU A 154 -14.88 1.02 -22.97
C LEU A 154 -14.57 0.09 -24.15
N VAL A 155 -13.77 -0.95 -23.95
CA VAL A 155 -13.30 -1.87 -25.00
C VAL A 155 -14.13 -3.17 -25.02
N ASP A 156 -14.94 -3.40 -23.99
CA ASP A 156 -15.93 -4.49 -23.88
C ASP A 156 -17.31 -4.07 -24.44
#